data_AF-A0A3M0Y302-F1
#
_entry.id   AF-A0A3M0Y302-F1
#
_cell.length_a   1.000
_cell.length_b   1.000
_cell.length_c   1.000
_cell.angle_alpha   90.00
_cell.angle_beta   90.00
_cell.angle_gamma   90.00
#
_symmetry.space_group_name_H-M   'P 1'
#
loop_
_entity.id
_entity.type
_entity.pdbx_description
1 polymer ?
#
loop_
_entity_poly.entity_id
_entity_poly.type
_entity_poly.pdbx_seq_one_letter_code
_entity_poly.pdbx_strand_id
1 'polypeptide(L)'
;MLAEETGAEGAIDWSRDLRLVDRWMRSRLARAVLDAERAIDERRFSDYAELLYDLIWRDFCDWRLEALKPTIRDSAAQRALLRVELDCVLRLTHPLCPFVTEVLWEQLQRLQGGEAPQGYDAQTHELLCLSAWPTIDEAWLDERAEADFARLQALVGALREARAQAGVSPKEKLTLHAPQPLLDSFDADALELIQSLAGLARVQTAPAPAEGAIALTFEAQELALVGAAAAADRAAAVAKRLQELDASIQRLKARLANPSYVEKAPAHLVEQTRSELARLEQERDTAQQALGKGA
;
A
#
# COMPACT_ATOMS: atom_id res chain seq x y z
N MET A 1 18.18 -22.13 36.06
CA MET A 1 17.11 -23.08 35.69
C MET A 1 15.78 -22.39 35.96
N LEU A 2 15.44 -21.44 35.08
CA LEU A 2 14.13 -20.80 35.06
C LEU A 2 13.40 -21.50 33.92
N ALA A 3 12.38 -22.27 34.25
CA ALA A 3 11.51 -22.89 33.27
C ALA A 3 10.75 -21.76 32.58
N GLU A 4 11.03 -21.57 31.29
CA GLU A 4 10.16 -20.81 30.40
C GLU A 4 8.83 -21.56 30.33
N GLU A 5 7.77 -20.90 30.80
CA GLU A 5 6.39 -21.27 30.49
C GLU A 5 6.21 -21.11 28.99
N THR A 6 6.41 -22.20 28.26
CA THR A 6 5.95 -22.37 26.89
C THR A 6 4.42 -22.37 26.95
N GLY A 7 3.84 -21.17 26.77
CA GLY A 7 2.43 -21.03 26.48
C GLY A 7 2.12 -21.90 25.27
N ALA A 8 1.30 -22.93 25.46
CA ALA A 8 0.77 -23.72 24.37
C ALA A 8 -0.05 -22.79 23.47
N GLU A 9 0.55 -22.28 22.40
CA GLU A 9 -0.19 -21.69 21.28
C GLU A 9 -1.12 -22.79 20.77
N GLY A 10 -2.43 -22.58 20.90
CA GLY A 10 -3.43 -23.52 20.39
C GLY A 10 -3.23 -23.74 18.88
N ALA A 11 -3.60 -24.93 18.40
CA ALA A 11 -3.50 -25.25 16.97
C ALA A 11 -4.22 -24.18 16.13
N ILE A 12 -3.54 -23.65 15.11
CA ILE A 12 -4.07 -22.61 14.22
C ILE A 12 -5.23 -23.19 13.40
N ASP A 13 -6.41 -22.59 13.48
CA ASP A 13 -7.52 -22.94 12.60
C ASP A 13 -7.49 -22.02 11.37
N TRP A 14 -6.78 -22.48 10.35
CA TRP A 14 -6.61 -21.77 9.07
C TRP A 14 -7.93 -21.44 8.35
N SER A 15 -9.07 -22.03 8.75
CA SER A 15 -10.38 -21.68 8.18
C SER A 15 -11.06 -20.51 8.88
N ARG A 16 -10.68 -20.19 10.12
CA ARG A 16 -11.31 -19.17 10.97
C ARG A 16 -10.40 -18.01 11.33
N ASP A 17 -9.09 -18.24 11.34
CA ASP A 17 -8.10 -17.26 11.80
C ASP A 17 -7.59 -16.34 10.67
N LEU A 18 -8.09 -16.50 9.44
CA LEU A 18 -7.67 -15.71 8.29
C LEU A 18 -8.55 -14.49 8.07
N ARG A 19 -7.93 -13.31 8.14
CA ARG A 19 -8.57 -12.04 7.81
C ARG A 19 -8.61 -11.83 6.30
N LEU A 20 -9.35 -10.81 5.85
CA LEU A 20 -9.40 -10.43 4.44
C LEU A 20 -8.02 -10.31 3.79
N VAL A 21 -7.06 -9.61 4.44
CA VAL A 21 -5.69 -9.46 3.90
C VAL A 21 -4.95 -10.79 3.77
N ASP A 22 -5.19 -11.74 4.68
CA ASP A 22 -4.52 -13.03 4.66
C ASP A 22 -5.06 -13.89 3.51
N ARG A 23 -6.39 -13.91 3.32
CA ARG A 23 -7.04 -14.58 2.17
C ARG A 23 -6.60 -13.98 0.84
N TRP A 24 -6.59 -12.64 0.76
CA TRP A 24 -6.13 -11.91 -0.42
C TRP A 24 -4.70 -12.29 -0.79
N MET A 25 -3.74 -12.18 0.14
CA MET A 25 -2.33 -12.46 -0.17
C MET A 25 -2.09 -13.93 -0.54
N ARG A 26 -2.82 -14.88 0.08
CA ARG A 26 -2.77 -16.30 -0.32
C ARG A 26 -3.22 -16.49 -1.76
N SER A 27 -4.31 -15.85 -2.17
CA SER A 27 -4.80 -15.90 -3.56
C SER A 27 -3.79 -15.28 -4.54
N ARG A 28 -3.21 -14.12 -4.19
CA ARG A 28 -2.16 -13.47 -4.99
C ARG A 28 -0.93 -14.36 -5.16
N LEU A 29 -0.51 -15.04 -4.10
CA LEU A 29 0.63 -15.95 -4.13
C LEU A 29 0.35 -17.19 -5.00
N ALA A 30 -0.82 -17.81 -4.84
CA ALA A 30 -1.25 -18.94 -5.67
C ALA A 30 -1.27 -18.57 -7.16
N ARG A 31 -1.83 -17.41 -7.49
CA ARG A 31 -1.83 -16.87 -8.86
C ARG A 31 -0.40 -16.68 -9.39
N ALA A 32 0.47 -16.09 -8.57
CA ALA A 32 1.85 -15.83 -8.96
C ALA A 32 2.65 -17.11 -9.22
N VAL A 33 2.45 -18.19 -8.45
CA VAL A 33 3.08 -19.48 -8.72
C VAL A 33 2.65 -20.03 -10.09
N LEU A 34 1.34 -20.11 -10.34
CA LEU A 34 0.80 -20.63 -11.60
C LEU A 34 1.25 -19.80 -12.82
N ASP A 35 1.22 -18.48 -12.70
CA ASP A 35 1.60 -17.57 -13.77
C ASP A 35 3.13 -17.57 -14.01
N ALA A 36 3.94 -17.74 -12.95
CA ALA A 36 5.38 -17.91 -13.05
C ALA A 36 5.75 -19.21 -13.77
N GLU A 37 5.13 -20.33 -13.41
CA GLU A 37 5.32 -21.62 -14.08
C GLU A 37 5.00 -21.51 -15.58
N ARG A 38 3.84 -20.95 -15.91
CA ARG A 38 3.44 -20.72 -17.31
C ARG A 38 4.45 -19.84 -18.06
N ALA A 39 4.90 -18.74 -17.45
CA ALA A 39 5.86 -17.84 -18.08
C ALA A 39 7.22 -18.52 -18.32
N ILE A 40 7.67 -19.38 -17.40
CA ILE A 40 8.90 -20.17 -17.56
C ILE A 40 8.75 -21.20 -18.68
N ASP A 41 7.66 -21.97 -18.69
CA ASP A 41 7.39 -23.01 -19.69
C ASP A 41 7.32 -22.43 -21.12
N GLU A 42 6.68 -21.27 -21.25
CA GLU A 42 6.53 -20.52 -22.49
C GLU A 42 7.78 -19.68 -22.84
N ARG A 43 8.82 -19.70 -22.00
CA ARG A 43 10.07 -18.92 -22.16
C ARG A 43 9.85 -17.40 -22.20
N ARG A 44 8.80 -16.90 -21.56
CA ARG A 44 8.46 -15.48 -21.42
C ARG A 44 9.12 -14.88 -20.17
N PHE A 45 10.45 -14.85 -20.15
CA PHE A 45 11.21 -14.40 -18.97
C PHE A 45 10.98 -12.93 -18.60
N SER A 46 10.59 -12.08 -19.56
CA SER A 46 10.21 -10.69 -19.28
C SER A 46 8.97 -10.63 -18.39
N ASP A 47 7.92 -11.35 -18.76
CA ASP A 47 6.65 -11.40 -18.02
C ASP A 47 6.83 -12.01 -16.63
N TYR A 48 7.69 -13.03 -16.53
CA TYR A 48 8.07 -13.61 -15.24
C TYR A 48 8.74 -12.57 -14.33
N ALA A 49 9.67 -11.77 -14.85
CA ALA A 49 10.33 -10.73 -14.06
C ALA A 49 9.35 -9.61 -13.64
N GLU A 50 8.44 -9.19 -14.52
CA GLU A 50 7.42 -8.19 -14.23
C GLU A 50 6.41 -8.69 -13.17
N LEU A 51 5.96 -9.93 -13.30
CA LEU A 51 5.09 -10.59 -12.33
C LEU A 51 5.71 -10.61 -10.93
N LEU A 52 6.99 -10.96 -10.81
CA LEU A 52 7.66 -10.97 -9.51
C LEU A 52 7.85 -9.58 -8.94
N TYR A 53 8.12 -8.59 -9.79
CA TYR A 53 8.17 -7.19 -9.34
C TYR A 53 6.82 -6.74 -8.76
N ASP A 54 5.73 -7.03 -9.45
CA ASP A 54 4.38 -6.69 -8.99
C ASP A 54 4.01 -7.42 -7.70
N LEU A 55 4.30 -8.72 -7.60
CA LEU A 55 4.06 -9.50 -6.38
C LEU A 55 4.86 -8.94 -5.19
N ILE A 56 6.16 -8.71 -5.36
CA ILE A 56 7.03 -8.30 -4.25
C ILE A 56 6.76 -6.85 -3.86
N TRP A 57 6.72 -5.95 -4.83
CA TRP A 57 6.68 -4.52 -4.54
C TRP A 57 5.25 -4.05 -4.28
N ARG A 58 4.34 -4.34 -5.22
CA ARG A 58 2.98 -3.82 -5.18
C ARG A 58 2.12 -4.61 -4.21
N ASP A 59 2.15 -5.94 -4.25
CA ASP A 59 1.26 -6.73 -3.38
C ASP A 59 1.88 -6.90 -1.98
N PHE A 60 3.09 -7.44 -1.90
CA PHE A 60 3.70 -7.82 -0.64
C PHE A 60 4.17 -6.61 0.20
N CYS A 61 5.01 -5.74 -0.35
CA CYS A 61 5.56 -4.61 0.40
C CYS A 61 4.54 -3.50 0.66
N ASP A 62 3.87 -2.98 -0.38
CA ASP A 62 3.00 -1.81 -0.26
C ASP A 62 1.71 -2.07 0.53
N TRP A 63 1.20 -3.31 0.50
CA TRP A 63 -0.09 -3.66 1.12
C TRP A 63 0.02 -4.73 2.20
N ARG A 64 0.59 -5.91 1.89
CA ARG A 64 0.60 -7.03 2.85
C ARG A 64 1.35 -6.69 4.13
N LEU A 65 2.60 -6.21 4.03
CA LEU A 65 3.40 -5.85 5.20
C LEU A 65 2.78 -4.68 5.96
N GLU A 66 2.26 -3.66 5.27
CA GLU A 66 1.62 -2.50 5.90
C GLU A 66 0.35 -2.88 6.69
N ALA A 67 -0.46 -3.77 6.13
CA ALA A 67 -1.69 -4.26 6.74
C ALA A 67 -1.42 -5.11 7.99
N LEU A 68 -0.29 -5.83 8.03
CA LEU A 68 0.10 -6.68 9.15
C LEU A 68 0.69 -5.92 10.34
N LYS A 69 1.33 -4.76 10.13
CA LYS A 69 2.03 -4.00 11.18
C LYS A 69 1.26 -3.85 12.51
N PRO A 70 -0.07 -3.59 12.52
CA PRO A 70 -0.80 -3.41 13.78
C PRO A 70 -1.01 -4.70 14.58
N THR A 71 -1.03 -5.87 13.94
CA THR A 71 -1.51 -7.13 14.56
C THR A 71 -0.51 -8.27 14.57
N ILE A 72 0.57 -8.19 13.79
CA ILE A 72 1.53 -9.29 13.57
C ILE A 72 2.21 -9.80 14.86
N ARG A 73 2.38 -8.92 15.85
CA ARG A 73 3.02 -9.29 17.13
C ARG A 73 2.16 -10.26 17.94
N ASP A 74 0.84 -10.16 17.82
CA ASP A 74 -0.11 -10.89 18.65
C ASP A 74 -0.75 -12.06 17.91
N SER A 75 -0.50 -12.22 16.60
CA SER A 75 -1.06 -13.29 15.78
C SER A 75 0.00 -14.31 15.32
N ALA A 76 -0.03 -15.50 15.92
CA ALA A 76 0.80 -16.64 15.48
C ALA A 76 0.47 -17.09 14.05
N ALA A 77 -0.82 -17.09 13.69
CA ALA A 77 -1.28 -17.42 12.34
C ALA A 77 -0.70 -16.47 11.28
N GLN A 78 -0.71 -15.15 11.53
CA GLN A 78 -0.12 -14.17 10.60
C GLN A 78 1.39 -14.34 10.48
N ARG A 79 2.10 -14.66 11.57
CA ARG A 79 3.56 -14.93 11.51
C ARG A 79 3.88 -16.19 10.72
N ALA A 80 3.12 -17.27 10.94
CA ALA A 80 3.28 -18.52 10.21
C ALA A 80 2.97 -18.32 8.72
N LEU A 81 1.90 -17.61 8.38
CA LEU A 81 1.55 -17.31 6.99
C LEU A 81 2.58 -16.39 6.32
N LEU A 82 3.03 -15.33 6.99
CA LEU A 82 4.05 -14.42 6.46
C LEU A 82 5.37 -15.15 6.18
N ARG A 83 5.73 -16.14 7.02
CA ARG A 83 6.89 -17.00 6.78
C ARG A 83 6.71 -17.79 5.46
N VAL A 84 5.54 -18.36 5.24
CA VAL A 84 5.22 -19.14 4.03
C VAL A 84 5.19 -18.24 2.79
N GLU A 85 4.60 -17.05 2.89
CA GLU A 85 4.62 -16.05 1.83
C GLU A 85 6.07 -15.68 1.44
N LEU A 86 6.94 -15.44 2.44
CA LEU A 86 8.34 -15.12 2.19
C LEU A 86 9.13 -16.32 1.62
N ASP A 87 8.88 -17.54 2.11
CA ASP A 87 9.47 -18.78 1.58
C ASP A 87 9.18 -18.92 0.07
N CYS A 88 7.91 -18.79 -0.29
CA CYS A 88 7.47 -18.88 -1.68
C CYS A 88 8.06 -17.75 -2.53
N VAL A 89 8.03 -16.49 -2.06
CA VAL A 89 8.61 -15.35 -2.78
C VAL A 89 10.11 -15.56 -3.03
N LEU A 90 10.86 -16.07 -2.06
CA LEU A 90 12.29 -16.34 -2.24
C LEU A 90 12.55 -17.42 -3.29
N ARG A 91 11.80 -18.54 -3.24
CA ARG A 91 11.91 -19.60 -4.25
C ARG A 91 11.59 -19.10 -5.65
N LEU A 92 10.48 -18.37 -5.78
CA LEU A 92 10.07 -17.78 -7.05
C LEU A 92 11.07 -16.75 -7.57
N THR A 93 11.81 -16.04 -6.71
CA THR A 93 12.75 -14.99 -7.13
C THR A 93 14.17 -15.52 -7.38
N HIS A 94 14.51 -16.69 -6.84
CA HIS A 94 15.85 -17.25 -6.88
C HIS A 94 16.44 -17.38 -8.30
N PRO A 95 15.71 -17.82 -9.34
CA PRO A 95 16.24 -17.88 -10.70
C PRO A 95 16.72 -16.54 -11.27
N LEU A 96 16.19 -15.42 -10.78
CA LEU A 96 16.58 -14.07 -11.21
C LEU A 96 17.64 -13.45 -10.29
N CYS A 97 17.51 -13.66 -8.97
CA CYS A 97 18.33 -12.98 -7.96
C CYS A 97 18.97 -13.98 -6.98
N PRO A 98 19.83 -14.90 -7.45
CA PRO A 98 20.24 -16.07 -6.67
C PRO A 98 21.02 -15.71 -5.40
N PHE A 99 21.93 -14.73 -5.47
CA PHE A 99 22.79 -14.41 -4.33
C PHE A 99 22.05 -13.79 -3.15
N VAL A 100 21.19 -12.79 -3.40
CA VAL A 100 20.46 -12.12 -2.32
C VAL A 100 19.39 -13.03 -1.73
N THR A 101 18.72 -13.82 -2.56
CA THR A 101 17.70 -14.76 -2.09
C THR A 101 18.32 -15.87 -1.23
N GLU A 102 19.53 -16.36 -1.55
CA GLU A 102 20.26 -17.32 -0.71
C GLU A 102 20.59 -16.75 0.68
N VAL A 103 21.03 -15.49 0.75
CA VAL A 103 21.33 -14.83 2.03
C VAL A 103 20.06 -14.66 2.87
N LEU A 104 18.95 -14.26 2.26
CA LEU A 104 17.67 -14.12 2.94
C LEU A 104 17.08 -15.47 3.38
N TRP A 105 17.27 -16.52 2.56
CA TRP A 105 16.85 -17.89 2.85
C TRP A 105 17.47 -18.41 4.13
N GLU A 106 18.78 -18.22 4.31
CA GLU A 106 19.47 -18.61 5.53
C GLU A 106 18.85 -17.96 6.77
N GLN A 107 18.45 -16.67 6.67
CA GLN A 107 17.78 -16.00 7.78
C GLN A 107 16.38 -16.55 8.02
N LEU A 108 15.62 -16.84 6.96
CA LEU A 108 14.28 -17.40 7.04
C LEU A 108 14.28 -18.78 7.73
N GLN A 109 15.24 -19.65 7.39
CA GLN A 109 15.33 -20.99 7.97
C GLN A 109 15.67 -20.98 9.46
N ARG A 110 16.35 -19.94 9.95
CA ARG A 110 16.68 -19.75 11.37
C ARG A 110 15.49 -19.29 12.22
N LEU A 111 14.46 -18.73 11.61
CA LEU A 111 13.26 -18.31 12.34
C LEU A 111 12.52 -19.57 12.83
N GLN A 112 11.96 -19.53 14.04
CA GLN A 112 10.96 -20.51 14.46
C GLN A 112 9.66 -20.26 13.69
N GLY A 113 8.97 -21.34 13.30
CA GLY A 113 7.76 -21.25 12.47
C GLY A 113 6.64 -22.03 13.13
N GLY A 114 5.43 -21.47 13.03
CA GLY A 114 4.22 -22.26 13.20
C GLY A 114 4.05 -23.24 12.04
N GLU A 115 3.14 -24.19 12.22
CA GLU A 115 2.73 -25.12 11.15
C GLU A 115 2.26 -24.33 9.92
N ALA A 116 2.69 -24.73 8.72
CA ALA A 116 2.23 -24.07 7.50
C ALA A 116 0.72 -24.35 7.26
N PRO A 117 -0.02 -23.42 6.62
CA PRO A 117 -1.38 -23.70 6.19
C PRO A 117 -1.39 -24.88 5.22
N GLN A 118 -2.44 -25.69 5.30
CA GLN A 118 -2.66 -26.76 4.34
C GLN A 118 -2.72 -26.22 2.91
N GLY A 119 -2.20 -27.00 1.96
CA GLY A 119 -2.16 -26.62 0.55
C GLY A 119 -0.91 -25.83 0.13
N TYR A 120 0.08 -25.66 1.02
CA TYR A 120 1.43 -25.28 0.64
C TYR A 120 2.38 -26.45 0.86
N ASP A 121 3.01 -26.95 -0.21
CA ASP A 121 4.05 -27.97 -0.11
C ASP A 121 5.30 -27.53 -0.86
N ALA A 122 6.44 -27.63 -0.19
CA ALA A 122 7.74 -27.34 -0.77
C ALA A 122 8.84 -28.04 0.04
N GLN A 123 9.47 -29.05 -0.57
CA GLN A 123 10.64 -29.69 0.03
C GLN A 123 11.74 -28.65 0.24
N THR A 124 12.26 -28.63 1.46
CA THR A 124 13.21 -27.62 1.94
C THR A 124 14.59 -28.24 2.06
N HIS A 125 15.59 -27.54 1.55
CA HIS A 125 17.00 -27.87 1.70
C HIS A 125 17.74 -26.72 2.39
N GLU A 126 18.95 -26.99 2.92
CA GLU A 126 19.81 -25.98 3.54
C GLU A 126 20.09 -24.81 2.58
N LEU A 127 20.31 -25.14 1.31
CA LEU A 127 20.49 -24.19 0.21
C LEU A 127 19.18 -23.99 -0.58
N LEU A 128 18.84 -22.74 -0.89
CA LEU A 128 17.66 -22.38 -1.67
C LEU A 128 17.75 -22.95 -3.10
N CYS A 129 18.93 -22.90 -3.71
CA CYS A 129 19.16 -23.43 -5.06
C CYS A 129 18.90 -24.94 -5.22
N LEU A 130 18.89 -25.69 -4.10
CA LEU A 130 18.59 -27.13 -4.06
C LEU A 130 17.18 -27.43 -3.51
N SER A 131 16.44 -26.39 -3.11
CA SER A 131 15.09 -26.53 -2.59
C SER A 131 14.08 -26.67 -3.73
N ALA A 132 12.97 -27.37 -3.49
CA ALA A 132 11.97 -27.62 -4.53
C ALA A 132 11.26 -26.33 -4.98
N TRP A 133 10.71 -26.34 -6.18
CA TRP A 133 9.75 -25.31 -6.59
C TRP A 133 8.50 -25.37 -5.69
N PRO A 134 7.91 -24.23 -5.28
CA PRO A 134 6.76 -24.24 -4.39
C PRO A 134 5.53 -24.79 -5.12
N THR A 135 4.76 -25.64 -4.46
CA THR A 135 3.46 -26.11 -4.93
C THR A 135 2.36 -25.51 -4.05
N ILE A 136 1.37 -24.88 -4.68
CA ILE A 136 0.22 -24.28 -4.00
C ILE A 136 -1.06 -24.91 -4.53
N ASP A 137 -1.94 -25.32 -3.61
CA ASP A 137 -3.28 -25.81 -3.93
C ASP A 137 -4.13 -24.68 -4.52
N GLU A 138 -4.82 -24.97 -5.63
CA GLU A 138 -5.78 -24.04 -6.25
C GLU A 138 -6.87 -23.59 -5.26
N ALA A 139 -7.13 -24.35 -4.20
CA ALA A 139 -8.01 -23.94 -3.09
C ALA A 139 -7.57 -22.65 -2.37
N TRP A 140 -6.35 -22.16 -2.60
CA TRP A 140 -5.89 -20.86 -2.11
C TRP A 140 -6.39 -19.68 -2.96
N LEU A 141 -6.88 -19.94 -4.18
CA LEU A 141 -7.47 -18.90 -5.03
C LEU A 141 -8.82 -18.46 -4.45
N ASP A 142 -8.95 -17.16 -4.22
CA ASP A 142 -10.13 -16.53 -3.64
C ASP A 142 -10.42 -15.23 -4.40
N GLU A 143 -11.14 -15.36 -5.52
CA GLU A 143 -11.53 -14.23 -6.37
C GLU A 143 -12.36 -13.18 -5.61
N ARG A 144 -13.11 -13.63 -4.59
CA ARG A 144 -13.91 -12.73 -3.78
C ARG A 144 -13.02 -11.88 -2.87
N ALA A 145 -12.05 -12.49 -2.19
CA ALA A 145 -11.07 -11.75 -1.39
C ALA A 145 -10.24 -10.79 -2.26
N GLU A 146 -9.88 -11.19 -3.49
CA GLU A 146 -9.22 -10.29 -4.44
C GLU A 146 -10.08 -9.07 -4.81
N ALA A 147 -11.36 -9.28 -5.13
CA ALA A 147 -12.27 -8.19 -5.46
C ALA A 147 -12.53 -7.26 -4.26
N ASP A 148 -12.77 -7.83 -3.08
CA ASP A 148 -13.03 -7.07 -1.85
C ASP A 148 -11.79 -6.26 -1.43
N PHE A 149 -10.59 -6.84 -1.52
CA PHE A 149 -9.35 -6.13 -1.23
C PHE A 149 -9.04 -5.06 -2.28
N ALA A 150 -9.29 -5.31 -3.57
CA ALA A 150 -9.14 -4.29 -4.61
C ALA A 150 -10.05 -3.07 -4.37
N ARG A 151 -11.29 -3.30 -3.95
CA ARG A 151 -12.23 -2.23 -3.57
C ARG A 151 -11.73 -1.45 -2.35
N LEU A 152 -11.18 -2.13 -1.35
CA LEU A 152 -10.53 -1.50 -0.20
C LEU A 152 -9.34 -0.64 -0.64
N GLN A 153 -8.47 -1.16 -1.51
CA GLN A 153 -7.31 -0.43 -2.03
C GLN A 153 -7.73 0.84 -2.75
N ALA A 154 -8.80 0.76 -3.56
CA ALA A 154 -9.37 1.92 -4.26
C ALA A 154 -9.86 3.00 -3.29
N LEU A 155 -10.57 2.63 -2.23
CA LEU A 155 -11.03 3.59 -1.22
C LEU A 155 -9.86 4.23 -0.46
N VAL A 156 -8.90 3.41 0.00
CA VAL A 156 -7.69 3.93 0.68
C VAL A 156 -6.91 4.86 -0.23
N GLY A 157 -6.78 4.52 -1.52
CA GLY A 157 -6.16 5.35 -2.55
C GLY A 157 -6.85 6.70 -2.68
N ALA A 158 -8.18 6.71 -2.85
CA ALA A 158 -8.98 7.93 -2.96
C ALA A 158 -8.85 8.82 -1.70
N LEU A 159 -8.84 8.22 -0.50
CA LEU A 159 -8.67 8.95 0.76
C LEU A 159 -7.28 9.59 0.87
N ARG A 160 -6.22 8.83 0.52
CA ARG A 160 -4.84 9.32 0.51
C ARG A 160 -4.62 10.42 -0.53
N GLU A 161 -5.27 10.29 -1.69
CA GLU A 161 -5.23 11.29 -2.75
C GLU A 161 -5.92 12.59 -2.33
N ALA A 162 -7.18 12.52 -1.84
CA ALA A 162 -7.92 13.69 -1.37
C ALA A 162 -7.15 14.45 -0.28
N ARG A 163 -6.53 13.70 0.64
CA ARG A 163 -5.63 14.23 1.66
C ARG A 163 -4.41 14.95 1.07
N ALA A 164 -3.74 14.34 0.10
CA ALA A 164 -2.54 14.91 -0.52
C ALA A 164 -2.86 16.19 -1.29
N GLN A 165 -4.00 16.21 -2.02
CA GLN A 165 -4.51 17.38 -2.71
C GLN A 165 -4.84 18.53 -1.75
N ALA A 166 -5.37 18.21 -0.56
CA ALA A 166 -5.61 19.18 0.50
C ALA A 166 -4.33 19.61 1.27
N GLY A 167 -3.17 19.07 0.91
CA GLY A 167 -1.89 19.38 1.56
C GLY A 167 -1.77 18.89 3.00
N VAL A 168 -2.58 17.91 3.40
CA VAL A 168 -2.56 17.37 4.76
C VAL A 168 -1.45 16.33 4.92
N SER A 169 -0.59 16.54 5.91
CA SER A 169 0.52 15.64 6.23
C SER A 169 0.03 14.21 6.49
N PRO A 170 0.66 13.14 5.94
CA PRO A 170 0.34 11.73 6.19
C PRO A 170 0.29 11.29 7.66
N LYS A 171 0.91 12.06 8.56
CA LYS A 171 0.96 11.76 10.00
C LYS A 171 -0.27 12.25 10.77
N GLU A 172 -1.00 13.21 10.23
CA GLU A 172 -2.20 13.74 10.87
C GLU A 172 -3.31 12.68 10.91
N LYS A 173 -3.97 12.46 12.04
CA LYS A 173 -5.10 11.50 12.07
C LYS A 173 -6.39 12.24 11.70
N LEU A 174 -7.08 11.74 10.68
CA LEU A 174 -8.33 12.31 10.17
C LEU A 174 -9.54 11.47 10.58
N THR A 175 -10.70 12.10 10.67
CA THR A 175 -11.98 11.41 10.83
C THR A 175 -12.63 11.28 9.46
N LEU A 176 -12.99 10.05 9.07
CA LEU A 176 -13.79 9.79 7.89
C LEU A 176 -15.27 9.90 8.26
N HIS A 177 -15.98 10.72 7.49
CA HIS A 177 -17.43 10.81 7.45
C HIS A 177 -17.92 10.14 6.17
N ALA A 178 -18.73 9.10 6.29
CA ALA A 178 -19.24 8.34 5.15
C ALA A 178 -20.69 7.86 5.40
N PRO A 179 -21.52 7.68 4.36
CA PRO A 179 -22.86 7.15 4.52
C PRO A 179 -22.87 5.73 5.08
N GLN A 180 -23.85 5.42 5.94
CA GLN A 180 -24.02 4.08 6.54
C GLN A 180 -24.05 2.96 5.49
N PRO A 181 -24.77 3.08 4.34
CA PRO A 181 -24.79 2.02 3.33
C PRO A 181 -23.41 1.69 2.74
N LEU A 182 -22.53 2.71 2.64
CA LEU A 182 -21.16 2.47 2.18
C LEU A 182 -20.36 1.73 3.25
N LEU A 183 -20.46 2.14 4.51
CA LEU A 183 -19.74 1.47 5.60
C LEU A 183 -20.20 0.02 5.78
N ASP A 184 -21.50 -0.23 5.74
CA ASP A 184 -22.08 -1.58 5.88
C ASP A 184 -21.71 -2.52 4.72
N SER A 185 -21.25 -1.96 3.59
CA SER A 185 -20.80 -2.74 2.44
C SER A 185 -19.38 -3.29 2.57
N PHE A 186 -18.62 -2.84 3.58
CA PHE A 186 -17.33 -3.41 3.95
C PHE A 186 -17.50 -4.26 5.20
N ASP A 187 -16.87 -5.42 5.25
CA ASP A 187 -16.83 -6.19 6.48
C ASP A 187 -15.98 -5.48 7.56
N ALA A 188 -16.07 -5.95 8.80
CA ALA A 188 -15.37 -5.34 9.92
C ALA A 188 -13.85 -5.32 9.72
N ASP A 189 -13.28 -6.41 9.21
CA ASP A 189 -11.85 -6.53 8.92
C ASP A 189 -11.39 -5.51 7.88
N ALA A 190 -12.17 -5.33 6.81
CA ALA A 190 -11.92 -4.34 5.77
C ALA A 190 -11.98 -2.91 6.33
N LEU A 191 -12.97 -2.60 7.17
CA LEU A 191 -13.08 -1.27 7.80
C LEU A 191 -11.89 -0.98 8.73
N GLU A 192 -11.44 -1.95 9.51
CA GLU A 192 -10.23 -1.82 10.34
C GLU A 192 -8.99 -1.54 9.48
N LEU A 193 -8.83 -2.27 8.39
CA LEU A 193 -7.74 -2.07 7.43
C LEU A 193 -7.81 -0.69 6.76
N ILE A 194 -9.00 -0.25 6.32
CA ILE A 194 -9.20 1.09 5.75
C ILE A 194 -8.80 2.15 6.77
N GLN A 195 -9.27 2.04 8.00
CA GLN A 195 -8.95 2.98 9.08
C GLN A 195 -7.43 3.05 9.35
N SER A 196 -6.76 1.90 9.42
CA SER A 196 -5.32 1.81 9.62
C SER A 196 -4.54 2.40 8.43
N LEU A 197 -4.79 1.90 7.23
CA LEU A 197 -4.01 2.19 6.02
C LEU A 197 -4.26 3.60 5.50
N ALA A 198 -5.45 4.18 5.65
CA ALA A 198 -5.71 5.57 5.32
C ALA A 198 -5.25 6.55 6.42
N GLY A 199 -4.80 6.04 7.58
CA GLY A 199 -4.31 6.86 8.68
C GLY A 199 -5.43 7.64 9.38
N LEU A 200 -6.57 7.00 9.59
CA LEU A 200 -7.75 7.60 10.20
C LEU A 200 -7.72 7.44 11.74
N ALA A 201 -8.21 8.44 12.46
CA ALA A 201 -8.51 8.34 13.89
C ALA A 201 -9.85 7.61 14.12
N ARG A 202 -10.83 7.88 13.27
CA ARG A 202 -12.21 7.42 13.44
C ARG A 202 -12.92 7.36 12.10
N VAL A 203 -13.88 6.45 11.99
CA VAL A 203 -14.88 6.37 10.92
C VAL A 203 -16.26 6.58 11.54
N GLN A 204 -17.11 7.41 10.92
CA GLN A 204 -18.46 7.69 11.42
C GLN A 204 -19.45 8.09 10.32
N THR A 205 -20.74 8.04 10.64
CA THR A 205 -21.84 8.37 9.72
C THR A 205 -22.49 9.72 9.98
N ALA A 206 -22.04 10.43 11.03
CA ALA A 206 -22.48 11.79 11.29
C ALA A 206 -22.15 12.69 10.08
N PRO A 207 -23.00 13.67 9.74
CA PRO A 207 -22.69 14.62 8.69
C PRO A 207 -21.39 15.37 9.02
N ALA A 208 -20.57 15.60 8.00
CA ALA A 208 -19.36 16.39 8.16
C ALA A 208 -19.71 17.87 8.42
N PRO A 209 -18.88 18.60 9.20
CA PRO A 209 -18.99 20.04 9.29
C PRO A 209 -18.80 20.66 7.89
N ALA A 210 -19.53 21.74 7.61
CA ALA A 210 -19.43 22.44 6.32
C ALA A 210 -18.03 23.06 6.10
N GLU A 211 -17.37 23.49 7.18
CA GLU A 211 -16.09 24.20 7.10
C GLU A 211 -14.91 23.26 7.40
N GLY A 212 -13.89 23.30 6.53
CA GLY A 212 -12.64 22.57 6.72
C GLY A 212 -12.72 21.05 6.53
N ALA A 213 -13.81 20.55 5.95
CA ALA A 213 -13.92 19.18 5.47
C ALA A 213 -13.28 19.04 4.07
N ILE A 214 -12.55 17.96 3.85
CA ILE A 214 -12.02 17.59 2.55
C ILE A 214 -13.02 16.63 1.91
N ALA A 215 -13.79 17.13 0.96
CA ALA A 215 -14.78 16.33 0.24
C ALA A 215 -14.12 15.41 -0.79
N LEU A 216 -14.68 14.22 -0.93
CA LEU A 216 -14.35 13.28 -2.00
C LEU A 216 -15.56 12.40 -2.32
N THR A 217 -15.62 11.87 -3.54
CA THR A 217 -16.68 10.96 -3.96
C THR A 217 -16.10 9.56 -4.15
N PHE A 218 -16.77 8.53 -3.64
CA PHE A 218 -16.42 7.12 -3.86
C PHE A 218 -17.69 6.33 -4.12
N GLU A 219 -17.75 5.59 -5.22
CA GLU A 219 -18.93 4.80 -5.62
C GLU A 219 -20.26 5.58 -5.59
N ALA A 220 -20.23 6.80 -6.13
CA ALA A 220 -21.35 7.75 -6.13
C ALA A 220 -21.87 8.14 -4.72
N GLN A 221 -21.08 7.89 -3.68
CA GLN A 221 -21.32 8.37 -2.33
C GLN A 221 -20.40 9.55 -2.02
N GLU A 222 -20.93 10.55 -1.34
CA GLU A 222 -20.16 11.70 -0.86
C GLU A 222 -19.54 11.36 0.50
N LEU A 223 -18.22 11.51 0.59
CA LEU A 223 -17.42 11.28 1.79
C LEU A 223 -16.73 12.59 2.17
N ALA A 224 -16.29 12.67 3.43
CA ALA A 224 -15.47 13.78 3.88
C ALA A 224 -14.41 13.34 4.89
N LEU A 225 -13.22 13.92 4.76
CA LEU A 225 -12.16 13.82 5.76
C LEU A 225 -12.08 15.10 6.58
N VAL A 226 -12.04 14.94 7.90
CA VAL A 226 -11.98 16.07 8.85
C VAL A 226 -10.79 15.88 9.78
N GLY A 227 -9.86 16.83 9.76
CA GLY A 227 -8.72 16.83 10.68
C GLY A 227 -9.07 17.37 12.05
N ALA A 228 -8.34 16.90 13.07
CA ALA A 228 -8.48 17.40 14.44
C ALA A 228 -7.96 18.85 14.61
N ALA A 229 -7.10 19.32 13.70
CA ALA A 229 -6.66 20.71 13.67
C ALA A 229 -7.82 21.64 13.28
N ALA A 230 -7.91 22.81 13.90
CA ALA A 230 -8.96 23.78 13.60
C ALA A 230 -8.86 24.27 12.14
N ALA A 231 -9.98 24.67 11.53
CA ALA A 231 -10.00 25.25 10.17
C ALA A 231 -8.98 26.41 10.01
N ALA A 232 -8.71 27.15 11.09
CA ALA A 232 -7.70 28.22 11.14
C ALA A 232 -6.26 27.72 10.92
N ASP A 233 -5.87 26.58 11.50
CA ASP A 233 -4.53 26.00 11.32
C ASP A 233 -4.37 25.46 9.88
N ARG A 234 -5.46 24.97 9.28
CA ARG A 234 -5.49 24.55 7.87
C ARG A 234 -5.36 25.73 6.91
N ALA A 235 -6.09 26.82 7.14
CA ALA A 235 -5.96 28.03 6.32
C ALA A 235 -4.52 28.58 6.37
N ALA A 236 -3.89 28.58 7.55
CA ALA A 236 -2.50 28.99 7.71
C ALA A 236 -1.51 28.05 6.99
N ALA A 237 -1.72 26.72 7.05
CA ALA A 237 -0.89 25.74 6.36
C ALA A 237 -1.01 25.83 4.83
N VAL A 238 -2.24 25.96 4.31
CA VAL A 238 -2.47 26.15 2.86
C VAL A 238 -1.91 27.49 2.40
N ALA A 239 -2.07 28.56 3.18
CA ALA A 239 -1.46 29.86 2.88
C ALA A 239 0.08 29.78 2.83
N LYS A 240 0.70 29.05 3.78
CA LYS A 240 2.15 28.81 3.75
C LYS A 240 2.57 28.00 2.52
N ARG A 241 1.82 26.96 2.14
CA ARG A 241 2.10 26.18 0.93
C ARG A 241 1.95 27.01 -0.34
N LEU A 242 0.95 27.89 -0.41
CA LEU A 242 0.80 28.84 -1.52
C LEU A 242 1.99 29.79 -1.61
N GLN A 243 2.50 30.29 -0.48
CA GLN A 243 3.72 31.11 -0.47
C GLN A 243 4.96 30.36 -0.98
N GLU A 244 5.13 29.10 -0.60
CA GLU A 244 6.25 28.26 -1.07
C GLU A 244 6.15 27.93 -2.56
N LEU A 245 4.93 27.64 -3.06
CA LEU A 245 4.64 27.45 -4.47
C LEU A 245 4.89 28.73 -5.26
N ASP A 246 4.40 29.88 -4.77
CA ASP A 246 4.63 31.18 -5.39
C ASP A 246 6.12 31.52 -5.47
N ALA A 247 6.88 31.31 -4.39
CA ALA A 247 8.32 31.52 -4.39
C ALA A 247 9.04 30.61 -5.39
N SER A 248 8.57 29.38 -5.58
CA SER A 248 9.15 28.43 -6.53
C SER A 248 8.80 28.78 -7.98
N ILE A 249 7.54 29.15 -8.24
CA ILE A 249 7.04 29.65 -9.53
C ILE A 249 7.83 30.91 -9.94
N GLN A 250 8.01 31.87 -9.02
CA GLN A 250 8.75 33.09 -9.30
C GLN A 250 10.22 32.81 -9.64
N ARG A 251 10.87 31.86 -8.96
CA ARG A 251 12.25 31.44 -9.29
C ARG A 251 12.33 30.83 -10.69
N LEU A 252 11.38 29.97 -11.06
CA LEU A 252 11.35 29.36 -12.40
C LEU A 252 11.03 30.40 -13.49
N LYS A 253 10.07 31.29 -13.25
CA LYS A 253 9.75 32.41 -14.16
C LYS A 253 10.97 33.33 -14.35
N ALA A 254 11.67 33.70 -13.28
CA ALA A 254 12.88 34.51 -13.37
C ALA A 254 13.99 33.80 -14.15
N ARG A 255 14.15 32.48 -13.96
CA ARG A 255 15.12 31.67 -14.71
C ARG A 255 14.79 31.62 -16.20
N LEU A 256 13.51 31.43 -16.56
CA LEU A 256 13.03 31.42 -17.95
C LEU A 256 12.99 32.81 -18.59
N ALA A 257 12.90 33.88 -17.80
CA ALA A 257 12.99 35.26 -18.28
C ALA A 257 14.43 35.71 -18.59
N ASN A 258 15.45 34.97 -18.14
CA ASN A 258 16.84 35.27 -18.44
C ASN A 258 17.22 34.81 -19.85
N PRO A 259 17.49 35.73 -20.81
CA PRO A 259 17.80 35.36 -22.19
C PRO A 259 19.04 34.46 -22.29
N SER A 260 20.03 34.68 -21.43
CA SER A 260 21.25 33.85 -21.39
C SER A 260 20.96 32.41 -20.98
N TYR A 261 19.90 32.14 -20.22
CA TYR A 261 19.53 30.77 -19.88
C TYR A 261 18.76 30.10 -21.02
N VAL A 262 17.79 30.81 -21.61
CA VAL A 262 16.96 30.27 -22.71
C VAL A 262 17.80 30.01 -23.96
N GLU A 263 18.79 30.86 -24.24
CA GLU A 263 19.60 30.76 -25.46
C GLU A 263 20.81 29.81 -25.31
N LYS A 264 21.39 29.68 -24.11
CA LYS A 264 22.64 28.92 -23.91
C LYS A 264 22.46 27.59 -23.20
N ALA A 265 21.35 27.36 -22.50
CA ALA A 265 21.11 26.08 -21.86
C ALA A 265 20.66 25.01 -22.90
N PRO A 266 20.98 23.72 -22.68
CA PRO A 266 20.44 22.64 -23.48
C PRO A 266 18.91 22.68 -23.55
N ALA A 267 18.35 22.48 -24.75
CA ALA A 267 16.91 22.56 -24.99
C ALA A 267 16.06 21.67 -24.05
N HIS A 268 16.54 20.47 -23.75
CA HIS A 268 15.85 19.54 -22.83
C HIS A 268 15.73 20.09 -21.40
N LEU A 269 16.71 20.88 -20.92
CA LEU A 269 16.66 21.49 -19.58
C LEU A 269 15.72 22.70 -19.53
N VAL A 270 15.66 23.47 -20.61
CA VAL A 270 14.70 24.58 -20.75
C VAL A 270 13.27 24.02 -20.76
N GLU A 271 13.04 22.95 -21.52
CA GLU A 271 11.73 22.31 -21.61
C GLU A 271 11.32 21.68 -20.27
N GLN A 272 12.23 20.97 -19.59
CA GLN A 272 11.97 20.46 -18.24
C GLN A 272 11.58 21.58 -17.26
N THR A 273 12.24 22.75 -17.35
CA THR A 273 11.92 23.92 -16.52
C THR A 273 10.53 24.48 -16.83
N ARG A 274 10.10 24.46 -18.10
CA ARG A 274 8.75 24.87 -18.51
C ARG A 274 7.69 23.87 -18.05
N SER A 275 7.93 22.58 -18.20
CA SER A 275 7.03 21.53 -17.72
C SER A 275 6.86 21.60 -16.20
N GLU A 276 7.95 21.82 -15.47
CA GLU A 276 7.91 21.98 -14.01
C GLU A 276 7.14 23.24 -13.61
N LEU A 277 7.33 24.36 -14.32
CA LEU A 277 6.56 25.57 -14.09
C LEU A 277 5.05 25.31 -14.26
N ALA A 278 4.64 24.69 -15.36
CA ALA A 278 3.24 24.39 -15.63
C ALA A 278 2.63 23.47 -14.56
N ARG A 279 3.38 22.45 -14.11
CA ARG A 279 2.97 21.57 -13.01
C ARG A 279 2.76 22.34 -11.71
N LEU A 280 3.70 23.19 -11.32
CA LEU A 280 3.59 23.98 -10.10
C LEU A 280 2.46 25.02 -10.15
N GLU A 281 2.20 25.62 -11.32
CA GLU A 281 1.07 26.53 -11.52
C GLU A 281 -0.27 25.79 -11.36
N GLN A 282 -0.40 24.58 -11.91
CA GLN A 282 -1.59 23.75 -11.74
C GLN A 282 -1.80 23.29 -10.29
N GLU A 283 -0.73 22.91 -9.59
CA GLU A 283 -0.77 22.57 -8.16
C GLU A 283 -1.19 23.79 -7.31
N ARG A 284 -0.70 24.98 -7.63
CA ARG A 284 -1.06 26.24 -6.97
C ARG A 284 -2.54 26.57 -7.14
N ASP A 285 -3.04 26.48 -8.37
CA ASP A 285 -4.45 26.78 -8.67
C ASP A 285 -5.40 25.84 -7.93
N THR A 286 -5.04 24.55 -7.85
CA THR A 286 -5.78 23.54 -7.10
C THR A 286 -5.80 23.87 -5.59
N ALA A 287 -4.64 24.22 -5.03
CA ALA A 287 -4.53 24.62 -3.63
C ALA A 287 -5.32 25.92 -3.32
N GLN A 288 -5.37 26.85 -4.26
CA GLN A 288 -6.11 28.10 -4.12
C GLN A 288 -7.64 27.88 -4.16
N GLN A 289 -8.11 26.95 -4.99
CA GLN A 289 -9.52 26.54 -5.01
C GLN A 289 -9.94 25.85 -3.70
N ALA A 290 -9.05 25.10 -3.06
CA ALA A 290 -9.31 24.47 -1.77
C ALA A 290 -9.54 25.50 -0.64
N LEU A 291 -8.91 26.69 -0.72
CA LEU A 291 -9.14 27.82 0.19
C LEU A 291 -10.48 28.53 -0.07
N GLY A 292 -10.85 28.70 -1.34
CA GLY A 292 -12.07 29.43 -1.73
C GLY A 292 -13.38 28.69 -1.50
N LYS A 293 -13.36 27.35 -1.41
CA LYS A 293 -14.53 26.53 -1.05
C LYS A 293 -14.73 26.41 0.47
N GLY A 294 -13.81 26.93 1.28
CA GLY A 294 -13.85 26.89 2.75
C GLY A 294 -14.17 28.23 3.41
N ALA A 295 -14.67 29.23 2.67
CA ALA A 295 -15.09 30.53 3.17
C ALA A 295 -16.61 30.74 3.01
#